data_AF-A0A534JMW3-F1
#
_entry.id   AF-A0A534JMW3-F1
#
_cell.length_a   1.000
_cell.length_b   1.000
_cell.length_c   1.000
_cell.angle_alpha   90.00
_cell.angle_beta   90.00
_cell.angle_gamma   90.00
#
_symmetry.space_group_name_H-M   'P 1'
#
loop_
_entity.id
_entity.type
_entity.pdbx_description
1 polymer ?
#
loop_
_entity_poly.entity_id
_entity_poly.type
_entity_poly.pdbx_seq_one_letter_code
_entity_poly.pdbx_strand_id
1 'polypeptide(L)' 'MEMDGPLRQAAAHIISGLALLLFGLVLALIALLPNAGVTALVAFFFSVFGLIFMVSGANELRGRPSGLP' A
#
# COMPACT_ATOMS: atom_id res chain seq x y z
N MET A 1 -18.05 -10.93 15.25
CA MET A 1 -17.22 -11.55 14.19
C MET A 1 -15.78 -11.23 14.52
N GLU A 2 -15.09 -12.14 15.20
CA GLU A 2 -13.63 -12.05 15.31
C GLU A 2 -13.06 -12.26 13.90
N MET A 3 -12.59 -11.19 13.28
CA MET A 3 -11.79 -11.35 12.06
C MET A 3 -10.54 -12.13 12.46
N ASP A 4 -10.35 -13.32 11.89
CA ASP A 4 -9.14 -14.12 12.02
C ASP A 4 -7.93 -13.18 11.93
N GLY A 5 -7.09 -13.13 12.97
CA GLY A 5 -5.93 -12.21 13.06
C GLY A 5 -5.15 -12.04 11.75
N PRO A 6 -4.88 -13.12 10.98
CA PRO A 6 -4.20 -13.04 9.68
C PRO A 6 -4.98 -12.29 8.58
N LEU A 7 -6.32 -12.41 8.52
CA LEU A 7 -7.12 -11.67 7.54
C LEU A 7 -7.12 -10.18 7.86
N ARG A 8 -7.17 -9.84 9.16
CA ARG A 8 -7.11 -8.46 9.63
C ARG A 8 -5.76 -7.81 9.32
N GLN A 9 -4.68 -8.57 9.47
CA GLN A 9 -3.33 -8.12 9.14
C GLN A 9 -3.14 -7.91 7.63
N ALA A 10 -3.57 -8.88 6.81
CA ALA A 10 -3.51 -8.75 5.35
C ALA A 10 -4.35 -7.57 4.84
N ALA A 11 -5.56 -7.40 5.39
CA ALA A 11 -6.40 -6.24 5.08
C ALA A 11 -5.71 -4.92 5.48
N ALA A 12 -5.06 -4.86 6.65
CA ALA A 12 -4.31 -3.69 7.08
C ALA A 12 -3.16 -3.37 6.12
N HIS A 13 -2.36 -4.36 5.70
CA HIS A 13 -1.28 -4.16 4.73
C HIS A 13 -1.80 -3.62 3.39
N ILE A 14 -2.89 -4.18 2.87
CA ILE A 14 -3.49 -3.72 1.60
C ILE A 14 -4.03 -2.29 1.73
N ILE A 15 -4.75 -1.98 2.82
CA ILE A 15 -5.31 -0.64 3.06
C ILE A 15 -4.20 0.39 3.25
N SER A 16 -3.18 0.07 4.04
CA SER A 16 -2.01 0.93 4.23
C SER A 16 -1.24 1.15 2.91
N GLY A 17 -1.05 0.09 2.12
CA GLY A 17 -0.43 0.18 0.80
C GLY A 17 -1.21 1.07 -0.16
N LEU A 18 -2.53 0.92 -0.21
CA LEU A 18 -3.41 1.78 -0.99
C LEU A 18 -3.35 3.25 -0.55
N ALA A 19 -3.35 3.51 0.76
CA ALA A 19 -3.25 4.86 1.29
C ALA A 19 -1.94 5.55 0.89
N LEU A 20 -0.81 4.82 0.95
CA LEU A 20 0.49 5.32 0.51
C LEU A 20 0.53 5.58 -1.00
N LEU A 21 -0.08 4.72 -1.81
CA LEU A 21 -0.22 4.92 -3.26
C LEU A 21 -1.01 6.18 -3.59
N LEU A 22 -2.17 6.37 -2.95
CA LEU A 22 -3.02 7.54 -3.16
C LEU A 22 -2.31 8.82 -2.70
N PHE A 23 -1.60 8.76 -1.58
CA PHE A 23 -0.80 9.88 -1.12
C PHE A 23 0.34 10.21 -2.10
N GLY A 24 1.06 9.20 -2.57
CA GLY A 24 2.08 9.36 -3.62
C GLY A 24 1.50 9.96 -4.90
N LEU A 25 0.30 9.53 -5.32
CA LEU A 25 -0.41 10.11 -6.46
C LEU A 25 -0.72 11.60 -6.26
N VAL A 26 -1.23 11.98 -5.09
CA VAL A 26 -1.50 13.39 -4.76
C VAL A 26 -0.20 14.21 -4.81
N LEU A 27 0.89 13.70 -4.24
CA LEU A 27 2.19 14.37 -4.33
C LEU A 27 2.70 14.45 -5.77
N ALA A 28 2.48 13.42 -6.59
CA ALA A 28 2.85 13.44 -8.00
C ALA A 28 2.07 14.51 -8.78
N LEU A 29 0.79 14.73 -8.46
CA LEU A 29 0.00 15.84 -9.01
C LEU A 29 0.54 17.20 -8.57
N ILE A 30 0.92 17.34 -7.29
CA ILE A 30 1.56 18.56 -6.78
C ILE A 30 2.91 18.79 -7.47
N ALA A 31 3.64 17.72 -7.80
CA ALA A 31 4.91 17.80 -8.50
C ALA A 31 4.82 18.39 -9.91
N LEU A 32 3.62 18.47 -10.49
CA LEU A 32 3.37 19.15 -11.77
C LEU A 32 3.36 20.67 -11.64
N LEU A 33 3.25 21.22 -10.42
CA LEU A 33 3.31 22.66 -10.20
C LEU A 33 4.73 23.20 -10.43
N PRO A 34 4.86 24.44 -10.94
CA PRO A 34 6.15 25.11 -11.00
C PRO A 34 6.77 25.17 -9.60
N ASN A 35 8.08 24.90 -9.52
CA ASN A 35 8.86 24.89 -8.26
C ASN A 35 8.54 23.78 -7.25
N ALA A 36 7.87 22.70 -7.66
CA ALA A 36 7.58 21.60 -6.74
C ALA A 36 8.81 20.77 -6.31
N GLY A 37 10.01 21.04 -6.85
CA GLY A 37 11.29 20.58 -6.32
C GLY A 37 11.34 19.07 -6.02
N VAL A 38 11.63 18.72 -4.76
CA VAL A 38 11.81 17.34 -4.27
C VAL A 38 10.48 16.54 -4.21
N THR A 39 9.33 17.18 -4.44
CA THR A 39 8.00 16.55 -4.29
C THR A 39 7.83 15.32 -5.20
N ALA A 40 8.40 15.33 -6.41
CA ALA A 40 8.38 14.17 -7.31
C ALA A 40 9.14 12.97 -6.73
N LEU A 41 10.29 13.21 -6.08
CA LEU A 41 11.08 12.17 -5.44
C LEU A 41 10.34 11.59 -4.23
N VAL A 42 9.70 12.44 -3.42
CA VAL A 42 8.87 11.99 -2.29
C VAL A 42 7.68 11.17 -2.79
N ALA A 43 6.97 11.65 -3.81
CA ALA A 43 5.86 10.93 -4.45
C ALA A 43 6.30 9.51 -4.88
N PHE A 44 7.47 9.40 -5.51
CA PHE A 44 8.04 8.12 -5.93
C PHE A 44 8.25 7.15 -4.77
N PHE A 45 8.88 7.58 -3.67
CA PHE A 45 9.08 6.71 -2.51
C PHE A 45 7.76 6.22 -1.91
N PHE A 46 6.77 7.11 -1.75
CA PHE A 46 5.45 6.73 -1.25
C PHE A 46 4.76 5.71 -2.17
N SER A 47 4.87 5.88 -3.49
CA SER A 47 4.36 4.90 -4.44
C SER A 47 5.04 3.54 -4.32
N VAL A 48 6.38 3.50 -4.17
CA VAL A 48 7.14 2.26 -3.99
C VAL A 48 6.75 1.55 -2.69
N PHE A 49 6.68 2.27 -1.57
CA PHE A 49 6.25 1.69 -0.29
C PHE A 49 4.80 1.20 -0.35
N GLY A 50 3.91 1.93 -1.02
CA GLY A 50 2.53 1.51 -1.20
C GLY A 50 2.40 0.18 -1.95
N LEU A 51 3.18 0.00 -3.02
CA LEU A 51 3.26 -1.26 -3.75
C LEU A 51 3.80 -2.41 -2.89
N ILE A 52 4.88 -2.15 -2.13
CA ILE A 52 5.48 -3.16 -1.24
C ILE A 52 4.45 -3.66 -0.22
N PHE A 53 3.69 -2.76 0.40
CA PHE A 53 2.65 -3.11 1.37
C PHE A 53 1.51 -3.91 0.73
N MET A 54 1.07 -3.53 -0.47
CA MET A 54 0.06 -4.31 -1.20
C MET A 54 0.56 -5.72 -1.54
N VAL A 55 1.80 -5.87 -2.01
CA VAL A 55 2.41 -7.17 -2.30
C VAL A 55 2.55 -8.00 -1.03
N SER A 56 2.95 -7.39 0.09
CA SER A 56 3.02 -8.06 1.39
C SER A 56 1.65 -8.60 1.83
N GLY A 57 0.61 -7.77 1.79
CA GLY A 57 -0.75 -8.21 2.13
C GLY A 57 -1.29 -9.29 1.18
N ALA A 58 -0.99 -9.20 -0.11
CA ALA A 58 -1.36 -10.23 -1.07
C ALA A 58 -0.65 -11.57 -0.81
N ASN A 59 0.63 -11.52 -0.40
CA ASN A 59 1.40 -12.70 -0.01
C ASN A 59 0.87 -13.32 1.29
N GLU A 60 0.46 -12.52 2.26
CA GLU A 60 -0.20 -12.99 3.49
C GLU A 60 -1.51 -13.73 3.18
N LEU A 61 -2.27 -13.29 2.17
CA LEU A 61 -3.48 -13.99 1.70
C LEU A 61 -3.15 -15.29 0.96
N ARG A 62 -2.08 -15.31 0.15
CA ARG A 62 -1.63 -16.49 -0.60
C ARG A 62 -1.02 -17.57 0.27
N GLY A 63 -0.35 -17.20 1.35
CA GLY A 63 0.27 -18.14 2.30
C GLY A 63 -0.73 -18.88 3.18
N ARG A 64 -2.04 -18.61 3.06
CA ARG A 64 -3.07 -19.39 3.74
C ARG A 64 -3.12 -20.79 3.14
N PRO A 65 -2.83 -21.86 3.93
CA PRO A 65 -3.22 -23.19 3.50
C PRO A 65 -4.72 -23.14 3.25
N SER A 66 -5.15 -23.63 2.09
CA SER A 66 -6.55 -23.85 1.75
C SER A 66 -7.08 -24.98 2.64
N GLY A 67 -7.18 -24.75 3.94
CA GLY A 67 -7.92 -25.57 4.88
C GLY A 67 -9.40 -25.31 4.68
N LEU A 68 -9.93 -25.74 3.53
CA LEU A 68 -11.23 -26.39 3.55
C LEU A 68 -11.02 -27.73 4.25
N PRO A 69 -11.97 -28.18 5.07
CA PRO A 69 -11.81 -29.34 5.96
C PRO A 69 -11.27 -30.59 5.25
#